data_AF-A0A8J2XYG9-F1
#
_entry.id   AF-A0A8J2XYG9-F1
#
_cell.length_a   1.000
_cell.length_b   1.000
_cell.length_c   1.000
_cell.angle_alpha   90.00
_cell.angle_beta   90.00
_cell.angle_gamma   90.00
#
_symmetry.space_group_name_H-M   'P 1'
#
loop_
_entity.id
_entity.type
_entity.pdbx_description
1 polymer ?
#
loop_
_entity_poly.entity_id
_entity_poly.type
_entity_poly.pdbx_seq_one_letter_code
_entity_poly.pdbx_strand_id
1 'polypeptide(L)'
;MQTNSFAHSTFRYLNLDHLIAPFLIKAIYWLGIVVILSAGFGSLFAGQDGGPRIGVPLTVIGVLLTLLLWRLFSELLILAFNLHARLTEIRDLLTLRQTRVESHRKAANAPSLKSPRLNSQGKVQHD
;
A
#
# COMPACT_ATOMS: atom_id res chain seq x y z
N MET A 1 6.06 -23.86 31.11
CA MET A 1 5.60 -22.54 30.62
C MET A 1 6.09 -22.38 29.19
N GLN A 2 5.24 -22.68 28.21
CA GLN A 2 5.52 -22.52 26.78
C GLN A 2 4.70 -21.34 26.26
N THR A 3 5.36 -20.20 26.10
CA THR A 3 4.85 -19.03 25.36
C THR A 3 6.05 -18.59 24.55
N ASN A 4 6.04 -18.74 23.22
CA ASN A 4 6.92 -18.06 22.25
C ASN A 4 6.80 -18.61 20.80
N SER A 5 6.01 -19.66 20.55
CA SER A 5 5.89 -20.22 19.19
C SER A 5 4.81 -19.59 18.29
N PHE A 6 3.98 -18.67 18.82
CA PHE A 6 2.84 -18.13 18.06
C PHE A 6 3.19 -16.87 17.24
N ALA A 7 4.33 -16.24 17.52
CA ALA A 7 4.69 -14.95 16.91
C ALA A 7 5.31 -15.05 15.51
N HIS A 8 5.81 -16.22 15.07
CA HIS A 8 6.60 -16.29 13.82
C HIS A 8 5.80 -16.66 12.57
N SER A 9 4.57 -17.19 12.72
CA SER A 9 3.75 -17.63 11.59
C SER A 9 2.77 -16.57 11.07
N THR A 10 2.34 -15.63 11.92
CA THR A 10 1.37 -14.59 11.54
C THR A 10 1.95 -13.52 10.62
N PHE A 11 3.26 -13.27 10.66
CA PHE A 11 3.91 -12.28 9.78
C PHE A 11 4.13 -12.75 8.33
N ARG A 12 3.98 -14.04 8.04
CA ARG A 12 4.32 -14.59 6.72
C ARG A 12 3.16 -14.61 5.71
N TYR A 13 1.92 -14.54 6.20
CA TYR A 13 0.71 -14.62 5.37
C TYR A 13 0.04 -13.29 5.11
N LEU A 14 0.57 -12.22 5.69
CA LEU A 14 0.08 -10.89 5.44
C LEU A 14 1.05 -10.27 4.44
N ASN A 15 0.56 -9.93 3.26
CA ASN A 15 1.16 -8.91 2.40
C ASN A 15 1.14 -7.56 3.17
N LEU A 16 1.92 -7.50 4.25
CA LEU A 16 1.83 -6.50 5.29
C LEU A 16 2.41 -5.18 4.80
N ASP A 17 3.36 -5.20 3.86
CA ASP A 17 3.93 -3.99 3.27
C ASP A 17 2.89 -3.13 2.54
N HIS A 18 1.86 -3.75 1.97
CA HIS A 18 0.85 -3.06 1.16
C HIS A 18 -0.35 -2.55 1.97
N LEU A 19 -0.70 -3.23 3.07
CA LEU A 19 -1.83 -2.85 3.94
C LEU A 19 -1.42 -2.11 5.22
N ILE A 20 -0.17 -2.24 5.68
CA ILE A 20 0.31 -1.48 6.85
C ILE A 20 0.43 0.01 6.51
N ALA A 21 0.83 0.34 5.28
CA ALA A 21 1.03 1.73 4.86
C ALA A 21 -0.24 2.59 5.01
N PRO A 22 -1.42 2.23 4.43
CA PRO A 22 -2.63 3.02 4.63
C PRO A 22 -3.11 3.04 6.09
N PHE A 23 -2.90 1.97 6.85
CA PHE A 23 -3.27 1.89 8.26
C PHE A 23 -2.38 2.78 9.15
N LEU A 24 -1.07 2.76 8.93
CA LEU A 24 -0.08 3.54 9.67
C LEU A 24 -0.24 5.04 9.39
N ILE A 25 -0.54 5.41 8.15
CA ILE A 25 -0.85 6.80 7.79
C ILE A 25 -2.17 7.25 8.42
N LYS A 26 -3.17 6.36 8.50
CA LYS A 26 -4.44 6.67 9.20
C LYS A 26 -4.22 6.89 10.70
N ALA A 27 -3.29 6.16 11.33
CA ALA A 27 -2.88 6.40 12.71
C ALA A 27 -2.17 7.76 12.88
N ILE A 28 -1.25 8.10 11.97
CA ILE A 28 -0.58 9.42 11.95
C ILE A 28 -1.59 10.56 11.75
N TYR A 29 -2.60 10.36 10.90
CA TYR A 29 -3.65 11.35 10.63
C TYR A 29 -4.44 11.68 11.89
N TRP A 30 -4.87 10.65 12.62
CA TRP A 30 -5.61 10.83 13.87
C TRP A 30 -4.75 11.52 14.93
N LEU A 31 -3.47 11.13 15.03
CA LEU A 31 -2.51 11.77 15.93
C LEU A 31 -2.32 13.25 15.60
N GLY A 32 -2.16 13.60 14.32
CA GLY A 32 -1.99 14.98 13.89
C GLY A 32 -3.21 15.85 14.15
N ILE A 33 -4.42 15.31 13.95
CA ILE A 33 -5.66 16.00 14.31
C ILE A 33 -5.72 16.28 15.81
N VAL A 34 -5.41 15.28 16.65
CA VAL A 34 -5.41 15.45 18.10
C VAL A 34 -4.40 16.52 18.52
N VAL A 35 -3.20 16.52 17.92
CA VAL A 35 -2.16 17.53 18.19
C VAL A 35 -2.63 18.92 17.76
N ILE A 36 -3.14 19.11 16.53
CA ILE A 36 -3.59 20.43 16.05
C ILE A 36 -4.79 20.93 16.85
N LEU A 37 -5.74 20.05 17.21
CA LEU A 37 -6.85 20.43 18.09
C LEU A 37 -6.34 20.88 19.45
N SER A 38 -5.43 20.11 20.08
CA SER A 38 -4.89 20.45 21.39
C SER A 38 -4.08 21.75 21.38
N ALA A 39 -3.29 21.99 20.32
CA ALA A 39 -2.55 23.22 20.11
C ALA A 39 -3.46 24.43 19.87
N GLY A 40 -4.52 24.27 19.05
CA GLY A 40 -5.53 25.29 18.83
C GLY A 40 -6.33 25.60 20.10
N PHE A 41 -6.59 24.60 20.94
CA PHE A 41 -7.25 24.81 22.23
C PHE A 41 -6.32 25.54 23.22
N GLY A 42 -5.05 25.14 23.28
CA GLY A 42 -4.04 25.78 24.14
C GLY A 42 -3.76 27.23 23.76
N SER A 43 -3.82 27.58 22.47
CA SER A 43 -3.61 28.95 22.01
C SER A 43 -4.70 29.93 22.47
N LEU A 44 -5.92 29.45 22.73
CA LEU A 44 -7.00 30.26 23.30
C LEU A 44 -6.73 30.66 24.76
N PHE A 45 -6.04 29.81 25.52
CA PHE A 45 -5.66 30.11 26.91
C PHE A 45 -4.37 30.93 27.01
N ALA A 46 -3.44 30.75 26.07
CA ALA A 46 -2.16 31.48 26.04
C ALA A 46 -2.30 32.98 25.71
N GLY A 47 -3.44 33.43 25.19
CA GLY A 47 -3.69 34.83 24.83
C GLY A 47 -4.04 35.78 25.98
N GLN A 48 -4.09 35.30 27.24
CA GLN A 48 -4.57 36.09 28.38
C GLN A 48 -3.51 37.05 28.98
N ASP A 49 -2.22 36.86 28.70
CA ASP A 49 -1.11 37.58 29.35
C ASP A 49 -0.66 38.90 28.67
N GLY A 50 -1.54 39.59 27.92
CA GLY A 50 -1.39 41.05 27.73
C GLY A 50 -0.67 41.59 26.48
N GLY A 51 -0.63 40.86 25.36
CA GLY A 51 -0.17 41.38 24.06
C GLY A 51 -1.27 42.05 23.20
N PRO A 52 -0.93 42.87 22.18
CA PRO A 52 -1.90 43.46 21.27
C PRO A 52 -2.81 42.39 20.64
N ARG A 53 -4.13 42.60 20.66
CA ARG A 53 -5.17 41.67 20.14
C ARG A 53 -5.06 41.34 18.65
N ILE A 54 -4.07 41.91 17.96
CA ILE A 54 -3.67 41.67 16.57
C ILE A 54 -3.22 40.20 16.36
N GLY A 55 -2.82 39.49 17.42
CA GLY A 55 -2.39 38.07 17.32
C GLY A 55 -3.51 37.05 17.08
N VAL A 56 -4.77 37.35 17.44
CA VAL A 56 -5.90 36.40 17.31
C VAL A 56 -6.24 36.06 15.85
N PRO A 57 -6.40 37.01 14.91
CA PRO A 57 -6.64 36.66 13.52
C PRO A 57 -5.45 35.93 12.88
N LEU A 58 -4.21 36.27 13.27
CA LEU A 58 -3.00 35.65 12.74
C LEU A 58 -2.87 34.18 13.17
N THR A 59 -3.23 33.87 14.41
CA THR A 59 -3.25 32.50 14.94
C THR A 59 -4.33 31.64 14.28
N VAL A 60 -5.52 32.19 14.04
CA VAL A 60 -6.59 31.49 13.30
C VAL A 60 -6.14 31.15 11.88
N ILE A 61 -5.53 32.11 11.16
CA ILE A 61 -4.98 31.88 9.82
C ILE A 61 -3.86 30.83 9.87
N GLY A 62 -2.98 30.90 10.86
CA GLY A 62 -1.89 29.93 11.06
C GLY A 62 -2.39 28.51 11.31
N VAL A 63 -3.44 28.34 12.15
CA VAL A 63 -4.07 27.03 12.41
C VAL A 63 -4.73 26.50 11.15
N LEU A 64 -5.46 27.33 10.41
CA LEU A 64 -6.09 26.93 9.14
C LEU A 64 -5.05 26.49 8.11
N LEU A 65 -3.97 27.25 7.92
CA LEU A 65 -2.89 26.87 7.00
C LEU A 65 -2.19 25.59 7.43
N THR A 66 -1.92 25.44 8.73
CA THR A 66 -1.31 24.21 9.28
C THR A 66 -2.21 23.01 9.06
N LEU A 67 -3.51 23.13 9.31
CA LEU A 67 -4.49 22.07 9.08
C LEU A 67 -4.61 21.72 7.59
N LEU A 68 -4.55 22.72 6.71
CA LEU A 68 -4.59 22.53 5.26
C LEU A 68 -3.33 21.82 4.75
N LEU A 69 -2.14 22.26 5.18
CA LEU A 69 -0.87 21.62 4.85
C LEU A 69 -0.82 20.20 5.40
N TRP A 70 -1.31 19.98 6.62
CA TRP A 70 -1.39 18.65 7.23
C TRP A 70 -2.29 17.72 6.42
N ARG A 71 -3.45 18.23 5.96
CA ARG A 71 -4.36 17.48 5.10
C ARG A 71 -3.71 17.14 3.76
N LEU A 72 -3.04 18.12 3.14
CA LEU A 72 -2.33 17.93 1.88
C LEU A 72 -1.22 16.87 2.02
N PHE A 73 -0.39 16.96 3.06
CA PHE A 73 0.65 15.96 3.35
C PHE A 73 0.06 14.57 3.57
N SER A 74 -1.01 14.47 4.36
CA SER A 74 -1.69 13.19 4.62
C SER A 74 -2.22 12.57 3.33
N GLU A 75 -2.79 13.40 2.45
CA GLU A 75 -3.36 12.97 1.18
C GLU A 75 -2.27 12.56 0.17
N LEU A 76 -1.16 13.31 0.09
CA LEU A 76 -0.01 12.95 -0.73
C LEU A 76 0.63 11.62 -0.31
N LEU A 77 0.75 11.39 1.01
CA LEU A 77 1.30 10.13 1.52
C LEU A 77 0.41 8.95 1.15
N ILE A 78 -0.91 9.05 1.40
CA ILE A 78 -1.87 7.99 1.03
C ILE A 78 -1.85 7.76 -0.49
N LEU A 79 -1.86 8.84 -1.28
CA LEU A 79 -1.89 8.77 -2.73
C LEU A 79 -0.61 8.14 -3.30
N ALA A 80 0.57 8.51 -2.79
CA ALA A 80 1.85 7.96 -3.22
C ALA A 80 1.94 6.45 -2.95
N PHE A 81 1.49 5.99 -1.78
CA PHE A 81 1.43 4.57 -1.47
C PHE A 81 0.42 3.82 -2.35
N ASN A 82 -0.76 4.39 -2.57
CA ASN A 82 -1.80 3.81 -3.45
C ASN A 82 -1.33 3.75 -4.93
N LEU A 83 -0.57 4.74 -5.38
CA LEU A 83 0.03 4.74 -6.71
C LEU A 83 1.08 3.65 -6.84
N HIS A 84 1.98 3.53 -5.87
CA HIS A 84 3.02 2.50 -5.86
C HIS A 84 2.42 1.08 -5.86
N ALA A 85 1.35 0.89 -5.08
CA ALA A 85 0.53 -0.30 -5.06
C ALA A 85 0.02 -0.69 -6.46
N ARG A 86 -0.64 0.23 -7.15
CA ARG A 86 -1.19 0.01 -8.50
C ARG A 86 -0.10 -0.24 -9.54
N LEU A 87 1.03 0.48 -9.45
CA LEU A 87 2.17 0.30 -10.36
C LEU A 87 2.79 -1.09 -10.21
N THR A 88 2.84 -1.62 -8.98
CA THR A 88 3.34 -2.97 -8.70
C THR A 88 2.42 -4.03 -9.31
N GLU A 89 1.09 -3.87 -9.18
CA GLU A 89 0.12 -4.78 -9.81
C GLU A 89 0.25 -4.78 -11.34
N ILE A 90 0.38 -3.60 -11.97
CA ILE A 90 0.56 -3.48 -13.41
C ILE A 90 1.84 -4.21 -13.85
N ARG A 91 2.94 -4.07 -13.11
CA ARG A 91 4.19 -4.78 -13.38
C ARG A 91 3.99 -6.29 -13.38
N ASP A 92 3.32 -6.84 -12.38
CA ASP A 92 3.07 -8.28 -12.29
C ASP A 92 2.19 -8.79 -13.44
N LEU A 93 1.15 -8.03 -13.81
CA LEU A 93 0.31 -8.36 -14.96
C LEU A 93 1.10 -8.35 -16.27
N LEU A 94 2.06 -7.44 -16.43
CA LEU A 94 2.94 -7.39 -17.61
C LEU A 94 3.91 -8.59 -17.64
N THR A 95 4.51 -8.95 -16.51
CA THR A 95 5.38 -10.13 -16.42
C THR A 95 4.64 -11.44 -16.71
N LEU A 96 3.39 -11.58 -16.26
CA LEU A 96 2.53 -12.72 -16.59
C LEU A 96 2.18 -12.77 -18.10
N ARG A 97 1.99 -11.61 -18.73
CA ARG A 97 1.76 -11.55 -20.18
C ARG A 97 2.99 -12.01 -20.96
N GLN A 98 4.18 -11.57 -20.57
CA GLN A 98 5.44 -11.95 -21.23
C GLN A 98 5.67 -13.46 -21.17
N THR A 99 5.51 -14.07 -20.00
CA THR A 99 5.65 -15.52 -19.83
C THR A 99 4.66 -16.31 -20.69
N ARG A 100 3.41 -15.84 -20.81
CA ARG A 100 2.43 -16.45 -21.73
C ARG A 100 2.84 -16.33 -23.21
N VAL A 101 3.37 -15.19 -23.63
CA VAL A 101 3.84 -14.99 -25.02
C VAL A 101 5.03 -15.90 -25.31
N GLU A 102 5.96 -16.04 -24.37
CA GLU A 102 7.08 -16.97 -24.48
C GLU A 102 6.63 -18.42 -24.54
N SER A 103 5.64 -18.84 -23.73
CA SER A 103 5.12 -20.21 -23.78
C SER A 103 4.44 -20.51 -25.13
N HIS A 104 3.70 -19.55 -25.69
CA HIS A 104 3.13 -19.69 -27.03
C HIS A 104 4.20 -19.70 -28.12
N ARG A 105 5.22 -18.85 -28.03
CA ARG A 105 6.36 -18.86 -28.95
C ARG A 105 7.12 -20.18 -28.89
N LYS A 106 7.35 -20.71 -27.70
CA LYS A 106 8.02 -22.00 -27.47
C LYS A 106 7.18 -23.18 -27.97
N ALA A 107 5.86 -23.13 -27.81
CA ALA A 107 4.94 -24.13 -28.37
C ALA A 107 4.85 -24.06 -29.91
N ALA A 108 4.87 -22.86 -30.49
CA ALA A 108 4.87 -22.66 -31.94
C ALA A 108 6.20 -23.06 -32.60
N ASN A 109 7.31 -22.89 -31.88
CA ASN A 109 8.66 -23.21 -32.37
C ASN A 109 9.16 -24.57 -31.90
N ALA A 110 8.36 -25.31 -31.11
CA ALA A 110 8.67 -26.69 -30.75
C ALA A 110 8.52 -27.54 -32.02
N PRO A 111 9.52 -28.36 -32.38
CA PRO A 111 9.38 -29.30 -33.48
C PRO A 111 8.20 -30.20 -33.14
N SER A 112 7.15 -30.12 -33.97
CA SER A 112 5.96 -30.97 -34.00
C SER A 112 6.17 -32.20 -33.13
N LEU A 113 5.70 -32.14 -31.87
CA LEU A 113 5.62 -33.33 -31.04
C LEU A 113 4.63 -34.22 -31.75
N LYS A 114 5.20 -35.13 -32.55
CA LYS A 114 4.55 -36.23 -33.22
C LYS A 114 3.50 -36.72 -32.25
N SER A 115 2.24 -36.41 -32.54
CA SER A 115 1.14 -36.81 -31.69
C SER A 115 1.32 -38.30 -31.45
N PRO A 116 1.38 -38.77 -30.18
CA PRO A 116 1.21 -40.17 -29.91
C PRO A 116 -0.10 -40.54 -30.58
N ARG A 117 0.00 -41.23 -31.72
CA ARG A 117 -1.15 -41.79 -32.41
C ARG A 117 -1.71 -42.78 -31.41
N LEU A 118 -2.69 -42.35 -30.63
CA LEU A 118 -3.56 -43.23 -29.89
C LEU A 118 -4.25 -44.08 -30.96
N ASN A 119 -3.69 -45.26 -31.17
CA ASN A 119 -4.36 -46.33 -31.84
C ASN A 119 -5.63 -46.63 -31.03
N SER A 120 -6.76 -46.77 -31.71
CA SER A 120 -8.05 -47.21 -31.16
C SER A 120 -7.96 -48.56 -30.41
N GLN A 121 -6.84 -49.27 -30.54
CA GLN A 121 -6.50 -50.51 -29.86
C GLN A 121 -5.40 -50.27 -28.82
N GLY A 122 -5.76 -49.89 -27.59
CA GLY A 122 -4.84 -49.69 -26.47
C GLY A 122 -3.92 -50.90 -26.19
N LYS A 123 -2.82 -51.02 -26.93
CA LYS A 123 -1.75 -51.99 -26.68
C LYS A 123 -0.40 -51.33 -26.89
N VAL A 124 0.40 -51.34 -25.84
CA VAL A 124 1.79 -50.90 -25.82
C VAL A 124 2.64 -51.97 -26.49
N GLN A 125 3.31 -51.60 -27.58
CA GLN A 125 4.32 -52.46 -28.23
C GLN A 125 5.62 -52.32 -27.42
N HIS A 126 6.05 -53.42 -26.82
CA HIS A 126 7.41 -53.59 -26.28
C HIS A 126 8.24 -54.31 -27.33
N ASP A 127 9.36 -53.71 -27.72
CA ASP A 127 10.50 -54.40 -28.32
C ASP A 127 11.53 -54.69 -27.22
#